data_AF-A0A522DKP1-F1
#
_entry.id   AF-A0A522DKP1-F1
#
_cell.length_a   1.000
_cell.length_b   1.000
_cell.length_c   1.000
_cell.angle_alpha   90.00
_cell.angle_beta   90.00
_cell.angle_gamma   90.00
#
_symmetry.space_group_name_H-M   'P 1'
#
loop_
_entity.id
_entity.type
_entity.pdbx_description
1 polymer ?
#
loop_
_entity_poly.entity_id
_entity_poly.type
_entity_poly.pdbx_seq_one_letter_code
_entity_poly.pdbx_strand_id
1 'polypeptide(L)'
;ATNVLLRQVGLSAVRDRTESLGLTRTALLDLVRDSRGPDDAPQLSVGSTAELSWLFGSLARNEIVDALTSQRVMGWLSLNSDLSLVASAFGLDPLSHRGADHNTLLVNKTGTAPGVRAEAGALRGANRAVSYAVSIQFNDDGLAARLRVLDAMRTVGFDLLEYVH
;
A
#
# COMPACT_ATOMS: atom_id res chain seq x y z
N ALA A 1 -8.13 -1.36 14.68
CA ALA A 1 -6.88 -2.17 14.80
C ALA A 1 -5.63 -1.29 14.93
N THR A 2 -5.34 -0.39 13.99
CA THR A 2 -4.12 0.46 13.98
C THR A 2 -3.82 1.11 15.33
N ASN A 3 -4.77 1.84 15.92
CA ASN A 3 -4.56 2.49 17.22
C ASN A 3 -4.28 1.50 18.37
N VAL A 4 -4.77 0.27 18.30
CA VAL A 4 -4.47 -0.76 19.33
C VAL A 4 -3.03 -1.20 19.21
N LEU A 5 -2.54 -1.43 17.99
CA LEU A 5 -1.11 -1.74 17.75
C LEU A 5 -0.23 -0.57 18.17
N LEU A 6 -0.62 0.67 17.84
CA LEU A 6 0.14 1.87 18.23
C LEU A 6 0.20 2.09 19.73
N ARG A 7 -0.81 1.69 20.51
CA ARG A 7 -0.71 1.71 21.98
C ARG A 7 0.30 0.69 22.51
N GLN A 8 0.51 -0.43 21.80
CA GLN A 8 1.45 -1.47 22.22
C GLN A 8 2.90 -1.11 21.87
N VAL A 9 3.15 -0.55 20.69
CA VAL A 9 4.52 -0.27 20.22
C VAL A 9 4.93 1.20 20.37
N GLY A 10 3.97 2.12 20.36
CA GLY A 10 4.25 3.56 20.37
C GLY A 10 4.58 4.13 18.99
N LEU A 11 4.26 5.41 18.78
CA LEU A 11 4.54 6.11 17.53
C LEU A 11 6.06 6.32 17.30
N SER A 12 6.82 6.53 18.38
CA SER A 12 8.29 6.63 18.31
C SER A 12 8.92 5.35 17.78
N ALA A 13 8.52 4.17 18.27
CA ALA A 13 9.08 2.92 17.78
C ALA A 13 8.76 2.66 16.30
N VAL A 14 7.59 3.12 15.81
CA VAL A 14 7.27 3.08 14.38
C VAL A 14 8.21 3.99 13.60
N ARG A 15 8.44 5.22 14.07
CA ARG A 15 9.39 6.16 13.46
C ARG A 15 10.81 5.60 13.44
N ASP A 16 11.31 5.14 14.58
CA ASP A 16 12.66 4.56 14.70
C ASP A 16 12.83 3.37 13.76
N ARG A 17 11.79 2.53 13.63
CA ARG A 17 11.79 1.43 12.66
C ARG A 17 11.85 1.94 11.24
N THR A 18 11.01 2.90 10.86
CA THR A 18 10.98 3.51 9.52
C THR A 18 12.33 4.11 9.16
N GLU A 19 12.96 4.85 10.08
CA GLU A 19 14.29 5.45 9.90
C GLU A 19 15.39 4.37 9.81
N SER A 20 15.32 3.31 10.62
CA SER A 20 16.27 2.18 10.55
C SER A 20 16.25 1.44 9.21
N LEU A 21 15.14 1.55 8.46
CA LEU A 21 14.99 1.00 7.11
C LEU A 21 15.45 2.00 6.02
N GLY A 22 15.90 3.20 6.39
CA GLY A 22 16.33 4.24 5.46
C GLY A 22 15.19 5.01 4.80
N LEU A 23 13.96 4.88 5.30
CA LEU A 23 12.79 5.60 4.78
C LEU A 23 12.76 6.99 5.41
N THR A 24 13.05 8.02 4.63
CA THR A 24 13.21 9.40 5.13
C THR A 24 12.07 10.32 4.72
N ARG A 25 11.31 9.93 3.69
CA ARG A 25 10.17 10.68 3.14
C ARG A 25 8.83 9.97 3.35
N THR A 26 8.82 8.97 4.21
CA THR A 26 7.66 8.17 4.60
C THR A 26 7.60 8.16 6.11
N ALA A 27 6.45 8.50 6.69
CA ALA A 27 6.29 8.55 8.15
C ALA A 27 4.83 8.39 8.55
N LEU A 28 4.61 7.70 9.67
CA LEU A 28 3.36 7.79 10.42
C LEU A 28 3.46 8.98 11.37
N LEU A 29 2.58 9.95 11.21
CA LEU A 29 2.66 11.25 11.90
C LEU A 29 1.79 11.28 13.16
N ASP A 30 0.72 10.50 13.19
CA ASP A 30 -0.28 10.54 14.26
C ASP A 30 -1.07 9.22 14.31
N LEU A 31 -2.11 9.19 15.13
CA LEU A 31 -3.09 8.12 15.27
C LEU A 31 -4.25 8.29 14.27
N VAL A 32 -5.02 7.21 14.09
CA VAL A 32 -6.29 7.28 13.37
C VAL A 32 -7.30 8.02 14.23
N ARG A 33 -7.94 9.05 13.67
CA ARG A 33 -8.88 9.94 14.37
C ARG A 33 -10.09 10.21 13.50
N ASP A 34 -11.25 10.36 14.15
CA ASP A 34 -12.49 10.76 13.49
C ASP A 34 -12.52 12.26 13.23
N SER A 35 -11.95 13.06 14.14
CA SER A 35 -11.79 14.50 14.03
C SER A 35 -10.36 14.91 14.35
N ARG A 36 -9.84 15.92 13.65
CA ARG A 36 -8.52 16.51 13.89
C ARG A 36 -8.67 17.94 14.40
N GLY A 37 -8.08 18.22 15.55
CA GLY A 37 -7.98 19.57 16.12
C GLY A 37 -6.70 20.30 15.69
N PRO A 38 -6.52 21.55 16.14
CA PRO A 38 -5.35 22.37 15.80
C PRO A 38 -4.00 21.75 16.20
N ASP A 39 -3.98 20.95 17.27
CA ASP A 39 -2.78 20.31 17.80
C ASP A 39 -2.50 18.92 17.19
N ASP A 40 -3.43 18.39 16.39
CA ASP A 40 -3.26 17.11 15.71
C ASP A 40 -2.48 17.28 14.41
N ALA A 41 -1.73 16.27 13.99
CA ALA A 41 -1.09 16.30 12.67
C ALA A 41 -2.19 16.46 11.59
N PRO A 42 -1.94 17.20 10.50
CA PRO A 42 -2.97 17.45 9.47
C PRO A 42 -3.41 16.16 8.76
N GLN A 43 -2.55 15.14 8.75
CA GLN A 43 -2.81 13.83 8.16
C GLN A 43 -2.19 12.72 9.00
N LEU A 44 -2.73 11.51 8.85
CA LEU A 44 -2.27 10.32 9.58
C LEU A 44 -0.80 10.00 9.24
N SER A 45 -0.46 10.04 7.96
CA SER A 45 0.85 9.64 7.44
C SER A 45 1.21 10.39 6.17
N VAL A 46 2.50 10.39 5.85
CA VAL A 46 3.06 10.78 4.54
C VAL A 46 3.82 9.60 3.96
N GLY A 47 3.91 9.52 2.64
CA GLY A 47 4.62 8.43 1.98
C GLY A 47 5.20 8.86 0.63
N SER A 48 6.45 8.47 0.40
CA SER A 48 7.08 8.56 -0.91
C SER A 48 6.79 7.27 -1.68
N THR A 49 6.23 7.39 -2.89
CA THR A 49 5.96 6.22 -3.75
C THR A 49 7.24 5.45 -4.06
N ALA A 50 8.37 6.13 -4.26
CA ALA A 50 9.67 5.48 -4.46
C ALA A 50 10.08 4.62 -3.26
N GLU A 51 9.91 5.14 -2.04
CA GLU A 51 10.27 4.44 -0.80
C GLU A 51 9.33 3.27 -0.50
N LEU A 52 8.02 3.45 -0.72
CA LEU A 52 7.03 2.38 -0.56
C LEU A 52 7.22 1.27 -1.59
N SER A 53 7.49 1.62 -2.85
CA SER A 53 7.81 0.65 -3.91
C SER A 53 9.08 -0.13 -3.59
N TRP A 54 10.11 0.54 -3.06
CA TRP A 54 11.33 -0.12 -2.58
C TRP A 54 11.03 -1.07 -1.41
N LEU A 55 10.25 -0.63 -0.42
CA LEU A 55 9.90 -1.43 0.75
C LEU A 55 9.19 -2.73 0.38
N PHE A 56 8.21 -2.68 -0.53
CA PHE A 56 7.53 -3.87 -1.05
C PHE A 56 8.49 -4.80 -1.80
N GLY A 57 9.42 -4.25 -2.58
CA GLY A 57 10.46 -5.03 -3.26
C GLY A 57 11.37 -5.76 -2.27
N SER A 58 11.83 -5.06 -1.23
CA SER A 58 12.68 -5.64 -0.19
C SER A 58 11.95 -6.66 0.68
N LEU A 59 10.66 -6.43 1.00
CA LEU A 59 9.82 -7.44 1.65
C LEU A 59 9.72 -8.71 0.80
N ALA A 60 9.47 -8.57 -0.51
CA ALA A 60 9.36 -9.70 -1.43
C ALA A 60 10.68 -10.49 -1.57
N ARG A 61 11.83 -9.83 -1.38
CA ARG A 61 13.17 -10.45 -1.37
C ARG A 61 13.64 -10.92 0.00
N ASN A 62 12.80 -10.81 1.04
CA ASN A 62 13.10 -11.22 2.42
C ASN A 62 14.21 -10.39 3.10
N GLU A 63 14.30 -9.10 2.78
CA GLU A 63 15.39 -8.19 3.20
C GLU A 63 15.01 -7.26 4.37
N ILE A 64 13.74 -7.23 4.78
CA ILE A 64 13.28 -6.33 5.85
C ILE A 64 13.37 -7.03 7.20
N VAL A 65 14.23 -6.50 8.08
CA VAL A 65 14.57 -7.05 9.42
C VAL A 65 15.27 -8.41 9.33
N ASP A 66 14.55 -9.43 8.89
CA ASP A 66 15.03 -10.78 8.61
C ASP A 66 14.03 -11.51 7.70
N ALA A 67 14.39 -12.70 7.23
CA ALA A 67 13.56 -13.45 6.29
C ALA A 67 12.22 -13.90 6.88
N LEU A 68 12.19 -14.32 8.15
CA LEU A 68 10.99 -14.79 8.82
C LEU A 68 9.99 -13.64 9.03
N THR A 69 10.49 -12.48 9.43
CA THR A 69 9.73 -11.25 9.62
C THR A 69 9.17 -10.77 8.29
N SER A 70 9.98 -10.72 7.23
CA SER A 70 9.53 -10.34 5.89
C SER A 70 8.40 -11.26 5.39
N GLN A 71 8.56 -12.58 5.52
CA GLN A 71 7.54 -13.56 5.12
C GLN A 71 6.23 -13.40 5.91
N ARG A 72 6.31 -13.09 7.21
CA ARG A 72 5.11 -12.83 8.02
C ARG A 72 4.37 -11.58 7.55
N VAL A 73 5.10 -10.48 7.31
CA VAL A 73 4.50 -9.23 6.81
C VAL A 73 3.88 -9.43 5.43
N MET A 74 4.58 -10.11 4.52
CA MET A 74 4.02 -10.49 3.21
C MET A 74 2.78 -11.38 3.35
N GLY A 75 2.78 -12.30 4.30
CA GLY A 75 1.62 -13.13 4.65
C GLY A 75 0.41 -12.31 5.09
N TRP A 76 0.61 -11.28 5.94
CA TRP A 76 -0.47 -10.36 6.33
C TRP A 76 -0.94 -9.48 5.18
N LEU A 77 -0.03 -8.96 4.37
CA LEU A 77 -0.37 -8.12 3.21
C LEU A 77 -1.13 -8.91 2.13
N SER A 78 -0.85 -10.21 1.97
CA SER A 78 -1.57 -11.08 1.03
C SER A 78 -3.05 -11.32 1.38
N LEU A 79 -3.51 -10.83 2.55
CA LEU A 79 -4.90 -10.90 3.00
C LEU A 79 -5.69 -9.62 2.70
N ASN A 80 -5.10 -8.63 2.02
CA ASN A 80 -5.76 -7.36 1.75
C ASN A 80 -6.98 -7.57 0.83
N SER A 81 -8.18 -7.31 1.34
CA SER A 81 -9.45 -7.50 0.61
C SER A 81 -9.95 -6.25 -0.12
N ASP A 82 -9.24 -5.13 0.00
CA ASP A 82 -9.52 -3.94 -0.80
C ASP A 82 -8.65 -3.98 -2.06
N LEU A 83 -9.25 -4.44 -3.16
CA LEU A 83 -8.63 -4.47 -4.49
C LEU A 83 -9.20 -3.40 -5.43
N SER A 84 -9.82 -2.34 -4.87
CA SER A 84 -10.60 -1.36 -5.65
C SER A 84 -9.77 -0.33 -6.42
N LEU A 85 -8.44 -0.35 -6.26
CA LEU A 85 -7.52 0.65 -6.82
C LEU A 85 -6.74 0.08 -8.02
N VAL A 86 -5.41 0.09 -7.99
CA VAL A 86 -4.56 -0.45 -9.07
C VAL A 86 -4.87 -1.93 -9.29
N ALA A 87 -5.04 -2.67 -8.19
CA ALA A 87 -5.37 -4.09 -8.21
C ALA A 87 -6.71 -4.43 -8.89
N SER A 88 -7.58 -3.44 -9.13
CA SER A 88 -8.88 -3.69 -9.76
C SER A 88 -8.73 -4.23 -11.20
N ALA A 89 -7.60 -3.95 -11.85
CA ALA A 89 -7.28 -4.44 -13.19
C ALA A 89 -6.93 -5.93 -13.23
N PHE A 90 -6.52 -6.54 -12.11
CA PHE A 90 -5.95 -7.89 -12.09
C PHE A 90 -6.99 -9.02 -12.07
N GLY A 91 -8.29 -8.69 -11.91
CA GLY A 91 -9.37 -9.67 -11.98
C GLY A 91 -9.40 -10.68 -10.82
N LEU A 92 -8.71 -10.39 -9.71
CA LEU A 92 -8.58 -11.27 -8.56
C LEU A 92 -9.82 -11.21 -7.65
N ASP A 93 -10.18 -12.35 -7.04
CA ASP A 93 -11.18 -12.41 -5.97
C ASP A 93 -10.61 -11.81 -4.67
N PRO A 94 -11.16 -10.70 -4.13
CA PRO A 94 -10.65 -10.07 -2.92
C PRO A 94 -10.63 -10.98 -1.67
N LEU A 95 -11.39 -12.08 -1.66
CA LEU A 95 -11.44 -13.03 -0.56
C LEU A 95 -10.73 -14.35 -0.87
N SER A 96 -10.20 -14.53 -2.09
CA SER A 96 -9.58 -15.78 -2.53
C SER A 96 -8.39 -15.59 -3.49
N HIS A 97 -7.48 -14.65 -3.19
CA HIS A 97 -6.31 -14.33 -4.04
C HIS A 97 -4.94 -14.51 -3.36
N ARG A 98 -4.86 -15.24 -2.24
CA ARG A 98 -3.57 -15.49 -1.56
C ARG A 98 -2.59 -16.30 -2.39
N GLY A 99 -3.10 -17.14 -3.28
CA GLY A 99 -2.33 -17.92 -4.25
C GLY A 99 -2.21 -17.20 -5.57
N ALA A 100 -1.38 -17.74 -6.47
CA ALA A 100 -1.38 -17.27 -7.85
C ALA A 100 -2.68 -17.70 -8.53
N ASP A 101 -3.31 -16.77 -9.25
CA ASP A 101 -4.45 -17.03 -10.11
C ASP A 101 -4.14 -16.49 -11.51
N HIS A 102 -4.32 -17.30 -12.55
CA HIS A 102 -3.88 -17.00 -13.92
C HIS A 102 -2.42 -16.49 -13.97
N ASN A 103 -1.52 -17.19 -13.27
CA ASN A 103 -0.10 -16.82 -13.09
C ASN A 103 0.14 -15.45 -12.46
N THR A 104 -0.88 -14.82 -11.89
CA THR A 104 -0.82 -13.52 -11.24
C THR A 104 -0.86 -13.71 -9.73
N LEU A 105 0.19 -13.28 -9.03
CA LEU A 105 0.21 -13.20 -7.58
C LEU A 105 0.36 -11.75 -7.14
N LEU A 106 -0.54 -11.32 -6.25
CA LEU A 106 -0.56 -9.97 -5.70
C LEU A 106 -0.33 -10.00 -4.18
N VAL A 107 0.48 -9.07 -3.71
CA VAL A 107 0.51 -8.64 -2.31
C VAL A 107 0.49 -7.12 -2.29
N ASN A 108 -0.50 -6.50 -1.66
CA ASN A 108 -0.65 -5.04 -1.67
C ASN A 108 -1.23 -4.47 -0.38
N LYS A 109 -1.20 -3.13 -0.30
CA LYS A 109 -1.96 -2.36 0.67
C LYS A 109 -2.51 -1.10 0.03
N THR A 110 -3.79 -0.86 0.26
CA THR A 110 -4.49 0.39 -0.11
C THR A 110 -4.46 1.43 1.01
N GLY A 111 -4.51 2.70 0.63
CA GLY A 111 -4.67 3.86 1.49
C GLY A 111 -5.69 4.83 0.89
N THR A 112 -6.67 5.22 1.69
CA THR A 112 -7.75 6.11 1.26
C THR A 112 -7.97 7.18 2.32
N ALA A 113 -8.06 8.44 1.86
CA ALA A 113 -8.46 9.60 2.63
C ALA A 113 -9.25 10.56 1.72
N PRO A 114 -9.96 11.57 2.25
CA PRO A 114 -10.53 12.62 1.41
C PRO A 114 -9.48 13.18 0.45
N GLY A 115 -9.77 13.15 -0.85
CA GLY A 115 -8.86 13.66 -1.89
C GLY A 115 -7.58 12.86 -2.13
N VAL A 116 -7.42 11.66 -1.57
CA VAL A 116 -6.25 10.80 -1.82
C VAL A 116 -6.66 9.36 -2.05
N ARG A 117 -6.12 8.73 -3.09
CA ARG A 117 -6.11 7.28 -3.28
C ARG A 117 -4.67 6.83 -3.46
N ALA A 118 -4.25 5.81 -2.72
CA ALA A 118 -2.92 5.27 -2.81
C ALA A 118 -2.93 3.75 -2.74
N GLU A 119 -2.04 3.11 -3.48
CA GLU A 119 -1.79 1.68 -3.41
C GLU A 119 -0.29 1.43 -3.55
N ALA A 120 0.25 0.53 -2.73
CA ALA A 120 1.59 -0.01 -2.91
C ALA A 120 1.54 -1.53 -2.86
N GLY A 121 2.37 -2.18 -3.66
CA GLY A 121 2.29 -3.63 -3.83
C GLY A 121 3.52 -4.25 -4.47
N ALA A 122 3.52 -5.58 -4.46
CA ALA A 122 4.37 -6.43 -5.27
C ALA A 122 3.47 -7.34 -6.12
N LEU A 123 3.69 -7.32 -7.43
CA LEU A 123 2.97 -8.10 -8.42
C LEU A 123 3.95 -9.05 -9.11
N ARG A 124 3.56 -10.31 -9.26
CA ARG A 124 4.30 -11.30 -10.06
C ARG A 124 3.39 -11.90 -11.09
N GLY A 125 3.81 -11.87 -12.35
CA GLY A 125 3.18 -12.54 -13.48
C GLY A 125 3.99 -13.75 -13.94
N ALA A 126 3.70 -14.25 -15.14
CA ALA A 126 4.39 -15.39 -15.74
C ALA A 126 5.86 -15.08 -16.08
N ASN A 127 6.16 -13.85 -16.51
CA ASN A 127 7.46 -13.49 -17.07
C ASN A 127 8.32 -12.67 -16.11
N ARG A 128 7.69 -11.78 -15.32
CA ARG A 128 8.39 -10.82 -14.46
C ARG A 128 7.69 -10.59 -13.14
N ALA A 129 8.40 -9.94 -12.23
CA ALA A 129 7.84 -9.37 -11.01
C ALA A 129 8.19 -7.89 -10.93
N VAL A 130 7.30 -7.11 -10.30
CA VAL A 130 7.46 -5.68 -10.09
C VAL A 130 6.95 -5.30 -8.71
N SER A 131 7.68 -4.44 -8.00
CA SER A 131 7.12 -3.69 -6.88
C SER A 131 6.75 -2.30 -7.34
N TYR A 132 5.62 -1.79 -6.86
CA TYR A 132 5.04 -0.53 -7.30
C TYR A 132 4.45 0.25 -6.12
N ALA A 133 4.30 1.56 -6.33
CA ALA A 133 3.44 2.39 -5.52
C ALA A 133 2.86 3.52 -6.37
N VAL A 134 1.56 3.73 -6.27
CA VAL A 134 0.80 4.78 -6.97
C VAL A 134 0.04 5.58 -5.94
N SER A 135 0.08 6.90 -6.05
CA SER A 135 -0.72 7.81 -5.22
C SER A 135 -1.27 8.92 -6.09
N ILE A 136 -2.57 9.18 -5.97
CA ILE A 136 -3.25 10.25 -6.67
C ILE A 136 -3.90 11.15 -5.62
N GLN A 137 -3.52 12.43 -5.66
CA GLN A 137 -4.21 13.50 -4.94
C GLN A 137 -5.16 14.21 -5.91
N PHE A 138 -6.38 14.49 -5.46
CA PHE A 138 -7.42 15.10 -6.28
C PHE A 138 -8.41 15.89 -5.42
N ASN A 139 -9.15 16.80 -6.05
CA ASN A 139 -10.29 17.47 -5.42
C ASN A 139 -11.48 16.51 -5.37
N ASP A 140 -11.85 16.07 -4.18
CA ASP A 140 -12.92 15.09 -3.96
C ASP A 140 -14.31 15.77 -3.86
N ASP A 141 -14.58 16.66 -4.82
CA ASP A 141 -15.76 17.55 -4.82
C ASP A 141 -17.03 16.84 -5.32
N GLY A 142 -16.91 15.59 -5.79
CA GLY A 142 -18.05 14.80 -6.26
C GLY A 142 -17.67 13.42 -6.80
N LEU A 143 -18.69 12.56 -6.93
CA LEU A 143 -18.52 11.16 -7.35
C LEU A 143 -17.80 11.05 -8.71
N ALA A 144 -18.09 11.93 -9.67
CA ALA A 144 -17.45 11.90 -10.98
C ALA A 144 -15.92 12.11 -10.91
N ALA A 145 -15.44 13.01 -10.04
CA ALA A 145 -14.00 13.22 -9.85
C ALA A 145 -13.34 11.98 -9.24
N ARG A 146 -14.00 11.38 -8.25
CA ARG A 146 -13.55 10.14 -7.62
C ARG A 146 -13.50 8.96 -8.59
N LEU A 147 -14.53 8.77 -9.41
CA LEU A 147 -14.56 7.69 -10.40
C LEU A 147 -13.44 7.83 -11.43
N ARG A 148 -13.15 9.05 -11.92
CA ARG A 148 -12.01 9.28 -12.82
C ARG A 148 -10.67 8.87 -12.20
N VAL A 149 -10.49 9.08 -10.90
CA VAL A 149 -9.27 8.66 -10.19
C VAL A 149 -9.19 7.13 -10.08
N LEU A 150 -10.31 6.47 -9.80
CA LEU A 150 -10.35 5.01 -9.76
C LEU A 150 -10.06 4.40 -11.14
N ASP A 151 -10.61 5.00 -12.20
CA ASP A 151 -10.31 4.60 -13.59
C ASP A 151 -8.84 4.79 -13.92
N ALA A 152 -8.24 5.93 -13.53
CA ALA A 152 -6.80 6.16 -13.74
C ALA A 152 -5.92 5.15 -12.97
N MET A 153 -6.29 4.81 -11.73
CA MET A 153 -5.61 3.76 -10.95
C MET A 153 -5.69 2.41 -11.67
N ARG A 154 -6.87 2.06 -12.19
CA ARG A 154 -7.08 0.83 -12.97
C ARG A 154 -6.26 0.82 -14.25
N THR A 155 -6.14 1.96 -14.96
CA THR A 155 -5.30 2.07 -16.16
C THR A 155 -3.85 1.73 -15.85
N VAL A 156 -3.28 2.28 -14.77
CA VAL A 156 -1.92 1.90 -14.34
C VAL A 156 -1.83 0.41 -14.02
N GLY A 157 -2.90 -0.17 -13.46
CA GLY A 157 -3.00 -1.61 -13.24
C GLY A 157 -2.89 -2.43 -14.53
N PHE A 158 -3.52 -1.99 -15.64
CA PHE A 158 -3.37 -2.67 -16.92
C PHE A 158 -1.93 -2.61 -17.44
N ASP A 159 -1.26 -1.46 -17.33
CA ASP A 159 0.14 -1.31 -17.74
C ASP A 159 1.07 -2.25 -16.93
N LEU A 160 0.81 -2.40 -15.62
CA LEU A 160 1.56 -3.34 -14.78
C LEU A 160 1.28 -4.80 -15.17
N LEU A 161 0.04 -5.14 -15.52
CA LEU A 161 -0.33 -6.48 -15.94
C LEU A 161 0.36 -6.84 -17.27
N GLU A 162 0.36 -5.92 -18.24
CA GLU A 162 1.11 -6.07 -19.50
C GLU A 162 2.60 -6.26 -19.25
N TYR A 163 3.18 -5.52 -18.30
CA TYR A 163 4.61 -5.60 -17.99
C TYR A 163 5.04 -6.96 -17.39
N VAL A 164 4.18 -7.60 -16.58
CA VAL A 164 4.54 -8.84 -15.85
C VAL A 164 4.22 -10.14 -16.60
N HIS A 165 3.33 -10.07 -17.60
CA HIS A 165 2.98 -11.18 -18.50
C HIS A 165 3.70 -11.11 -19.84
#